data_AF-A0A7Y0X498-F1
#
_entry.id   AF-A0A7Y0X498-F1
#
_cell.length_a   1.000
_cell.length_b   1.000
_cell.length_c   1.000
_cell.angle_alpha   90.00
_cell.angle_beta   90.00
_cell.angle_gamma   90.00
#
_symmetry.space_group_name_H-M   'P 1'
#
loop_
_entity.id
_entity.type
_entity.pdbx_description
1 polymer ?
#
loop_
_entity_poly.entity_id
_entity_poly.type
_entity_poly.pdbx_seq_one_letter_code
_entity_poly.pdbx_strand_id
1 'polypeptide(L)'
;AMESDGTIHDPYGGQQDLNDKLLRHVSDAFIEDPLRVLRVARFAAKLADLNFTVADETMRLMRHMAESGELSTLTPERVWQEWHKSL
;
A
#
# COMPACT_ATOMS: atom_id res chain seq x y z
N ALA A 1 5.32 -3.86 -14.65
CA ALA A 1 6.16 -5.04 -14.97
C ALA A 1 7.26 -4.60 -15.92
N MET A 2 8.39 -5.30 -15.98
CA MET A 2 9.47 -4.96 -16.89
C MET A 2 9.82 -6.19 -17.73
N GLU A 3 9.90 -6.01 -19.05
CA GLU A 3 10.39 -7.06 -19.95
C GLU A 3 11.91 -7.20 -19.89
N SER A 4 12.43 -8.29 -20.46
CA SER A 4 13.88 -8.55 -20.50
C SER A 4 14.68 -7.52 -21.28
N ASP A 5 14.02 -6.76 -22.15
CA ASP A 5 14.62 -5.67 -22.94
C ASP A 5 14.57 -4.30 -22.23
N GLY A 6 14.00 -4.23 -21.03
CA GLY A 6 13.86 -3.01 -20.25
C GLY A 6 12.55 -2.24 -20.50
N THR A 7 11.64 -2.74 -21.35
CA THR A 7 10.34 -2.11 -21.57
C THR A 7 9.48 -2.19 -20.30
N ILE A 8 9.03 -1.04 -19.79
CA ILE A 8 8.21 -0.95 -18.58
C ILE A 8 6.73 -0.88 -18.97
N HIS A 9 5.97 -1.87 -18.48
CA HIS A 9 4.51 -1.90 -18.55
C HIS A 9 3.93 -1.33 -17.27
N ASP A 10 3.37 -0.12 -17.37
CA ASP A 10 2.80 0.62 -16.25
C ASP A 10 1.39 1.17 -16.57
N PRO A 11 0.36 0.31 -16.54
CA PRO A 11 -1.01 0.72 -16.84
C PRO A 11 -1.65 1.60 -15.75
N TYR A 12 -1.04 1.68 -14.56
CA TYR A 12 -1.60 2.36 -13.40
C TYR A 12 -0.82 3.61 -12.98
N GLY A 13 0.20 4.00 -13.76
CA GLY A 13 0.99 5.20 -13.48
C GLY A 13 1.90 5.09 -12.25
N GLY A 14 2.31 3.88 -11.88
CA GLY A 14 3.21 3.65 -10.76
C GLY A 14 4.57 4.35 -10.89
N GLN A 15 5.07 4.57 -12.11
CA GLN A 15 6.28 5.39 -12.33
C GLN A 15 6.06 6.85 -11.94
N GLN A 16 4.89 7.40 -12.25
CA GLN A 16 4.54 8.76 -11.86
C GLN A 16 4.41 8.86 -10.33
N ASP A 17 3.72 7.92 -9.70
CA ASP A 17 3.61 7.88 -8.24
C ASP A 17 4.98 7.70 -7.55
N LEU A 18 5.91 6.94 -8.14
CA LEU A 18 7.29 6.86 -7.63
C LEU A 18 8.04 8.19 -7.73
N ASN A 19 7.88 8.92 -8.84
CA ASN A 19 8.48 10.24 -9.03
C ASN A 19 7.89 11.27 -8.06
N ASP A 20 6.57 11.22 -7.85
CA ASP A 20 5.84 12.09 -6.92
C ASP A 20 5.97 11.64 -5.46
N LYS A 21 6.66 10.52 -5.22
CA LYS A 21 6.87 9.91 -3.90
C LYS A 21 5.54 9.65 -3.19
N LEU A 22 4.60 9.04 -3.91
CA LEU A 22 3.24 8.81 -3.46
C LEU A 22 2.95 7.31 -3.32
N LEU A 23 2.31 6.95 -2.22
CA LEU A 23 1.74 5.62 -2.00
C LEU A 23 0.25 5.68 -2.36
N ARG A 24 -0.10 5.19 -3.55
CA ARG A 24 -1.47 5.15 -4.07
C ARG A 24 -1.99 3.71 -4.19
N HIS A 25 -3.25 3.48 -3.86
CA HIS A 25 -3.92 2.24 -4.19
C HIS A 25 -4.25 2.19 -5.69
N VAL A 26 -4.26 1.00 -6.28
CA VAL A 26 -4.48 0.83 -7.73
C VAL A 26 -5.96 0.88 -8.10
N SER A 27 -6.83 0.27 -7.28
CA SER A 27 -8.27 0.18 -7.55
C SER A 27 -9.05 -0.18 -6.29
N ASP A 28 -10.38 -0.14 -6.39
CA ASP A 28 -11.31 -0.53 -5.32
C ASP A 28 -11.09 -1.95 -4.79
N ALA A 29 -10.44 -2.82 -5.59
CA ALA A 29 -10.01 -4.13 -5.15
C ALA A 29 -9.09 -4.06 -3.92
N PHE A 30 -8.52 -2.90 -3.59
CA PHE A 30 -7.76 -2.66 -2.36
C PHE A 30 -8.53 -3.09 -1.09
N ILE A 31 -9.84 -2.87 -1.05
CA ILE A 31 -10.71 -3.16 0.11
C ILE A 31 -10.80 -4.67 0.38
N GLU A 32 -10.63 -5.52 -0.64
CA GLU A 32 -10.76 -6.98 -0.53
C GLU A 32 -9.77 -7.63 0.44
N ASP A 33 -8.68 -6.93 0.79
CA ASP A 33 -7.72 -7.43 1.76
C ASP A 33 -7.29 -6.34 2.76
N PRO A 34 -7.82 -6.37 4.00
CA PRO A 34 -7.49 -5.40 5.04
C PRO A 34 -6.00 -5.37 5.40
N LEU A 35 -5.24 -6.43 5.07
CA LEU A 35 -3.80 -6.48 5.26
C LEU A 35 -3.08 -5.39 4.44
N ARG A 36 -3.68 -4.91 3.34
CA ARG A 36 -3.11 -3.83 2.53
C ARG A 36 -3.01 -2.51 3.29
N VAL A 37 -3.88 -2.25 4.26
CA VAL A 37 -3.78 -1.07 5.15
C VAL A 37 -2.49 -1.13 5.97
N LEU A 38 -2.18 -2.29 6.56
CA LEU A 38 -0.94 -2.50 7.32
C LEU A 38 0.29 -2.39 6.42
N ARG A 39 0.22 -2.91 5.18
CA ARG A 39 1.27 -2.77 4.17
C ARG A 39 1.56 -1.30 3.85
N VAL A 40 0.52 -0.49 3.62
CA VAL A 40 0.69 0.94 3.33
C VAL A 40 1.31 1.65 4.53
N ALA A 41 0.82 1.40 5.75
CA ALA A 41 1.39 1.97 6.96
C ALA A 41 2.88 1.62 7.12
N ARG A 42 3.26 0.37 6.83
CA ARG A 42 4.66 -0.08 6.83
C ARG A 42 5.50 0.66 5.79
N PHE A 43 5.03 0.76 4.55
CA PHE A 43 5.75 1.48 3.50
C PHE A 43 5.88 2.97 3.82
N ALA A 44 4.83 3.60 4.37
CA ALA A 44 4.87 4.98 4.80
C ALA A 44 5.94 5.21 5.87
N ALA A 45 6.05 4.32 6.86
CA ALA A 45 7.10 4.39 7.87
C ALA A 45 8.50 4.15 7.29
N LYS A 46 8.66 3.11 6.46
CA LYS A 46 9.97 2.72 5.89
C LYS A 46 10.50 3.75 4.89
N LEU A 47 9.62 4.40 4.12
CA LEU A 47 9.98 5.35 3.07
C LEU A 47 9.84 6.81 3.52
N ALA A 48 9.52 7.05 4.80
CA ALA A 48 9.41 8.40 5.37
C ALA A 48 10.68 9.22 5.14
N ASP A 49 11.85 8.61 5.34
CA ASP A 49 13.16 9.24 5.12
C ASP A 49 13.42 9.63 3.67
N LEU A 50 12.69 9.03 2.72
CA LEU A 50 12.76 9.34 1.30
C LEU A 50 11.69 10.35 0.87
N ASN A 51 10.94 10.94 1.81
CA ASN A 51 9.80 11.84 1.60
C ASN A 51 8.61 11.21 0.88
N PHE A 52 8.38 9.91 1.06
CA PHE A 52 7.14 9.31 0.58
C PHE A 52 5.95 9.73 1.44
N THR A 53 4.83 9.97 0.79
CA THR A 53 3.55 10.30 1.43
C THR A 53 2.45 9.38 0.90
N VAL A 54 1.37 9.22 1.66
CA VAL A 54 0.22 8.42 1.23
C VAL A 54 -0.75 9.33 0.49
N ALA A 55 -1.24 8.91 -0.68
CA ALA A 55 -2.24 9.66 -1.43
C ALA A 55 -3.51 9.90 -0.60
N ASP A 56 -4.13 11.07 -0.73
CA ASP A 56 -5.32 11.44 0.07
C ASP A 56 -6.48 10.46 -0.11
N GLU A 57 -6.71 9.98 -1.34
CA GLU A 57 -7.70 8.94 -1.64
C GLU A 57 -7.42 7.62 -0.92
N THR A 58 -6.16 7.19 -0.89
CA THR A 58 -5.74 5.98 -0.17
C THR A 58 -5.92 6.16 1.33
N MET A 59 -5.59 7.34 1.87
CA MET A 59 -5.83 7.66 3.28
C MET A 59 -7.31 7.64 3.64
N ARG A 60 -8.18 8.18 2.78
CA ARG A 60 -9.64 8.11 2.98
C ARG A 60 -10.13 6.66 2.99
N LEU A 61 -9.66 5.84 2.05
CA LEU A 61 -10.03 4.43 1.97
C LEU A 61 -9.56 3.64 3.19
N MET A 62 -8.32 3.84 3.62
CA MET A 62 -7.76 3.21 4.83
C MET A 62 -8.55 3.58 6.09
N ARG A 63 -8.99 4.84 6.22
CA ARG A 63 -9.85 5.28 7.34
C ARG A 63 -11.19 4.57 7.29
N HIS A 64 -11.82 4.50 6.12
CA HIS A 64 -13.10 3.81 5.95
C HIS A 64 -13.00 2.33 6.37
N MET A 65 -11.96 1.62 5.94
CA MET A 65 -11.72 0.22 6.32
C MET A 65 -11.41 0.04 7.82
N ALA A 66 -10.79 1.05 8.44
CA ALA A 66 -10.54 1.03 9.88
C ALA A 66 -11.84 1.23 10.68
N GLU A 67 -12.69 2.16 10.23
CA GLU A 67 -13.99 2.46 10.83
C GLU A 67 -15.02 1.34 10.61
N SER A 68 -14.94 0.61 9.50
CA SER A 68 -15.83 -0.54 9.21
C SER A 68 -15.59 -1.74 10.12
N GLY A 69 -14.46 -1.79 10.84
CA GLY A 69 -14.05 -2.93 11.65
C GLY A 69 -13.43 -4.08 10.86
N GLU A 70 -13.24 -3.93 9.54
CA GLU A 70 -12.61 -4.95 8.70
C GLU A 70 -11.19 -5.29 9.16
N LEU A 71 -10.46 -4.32 9.73
CA LEU A 71 -9.13 -4.58 10.32
C LEU A 71 -9.16 -5.60 11.46
N SER A 72 -10.27 -5.68 12.22
CA SER A 72 -10.44 -6.63 13.31
C SER A 72 -10.66 -8.08 12.82
N THR A 73 -10.92 -8.27 11.53
CA THR A 73 -11.04 -9.60 10.93
C THR A 73 -9.68 -10.22 10.59
N LEU A 74 -8.60 -9.44 10.68
CA LEU A 74 -7.25 -9.93 10.41
C LEU A 74 -6.80 -10.91 11.50
N THR A 75 -6.39 -12.11 11.09
CA THR A 75 -5.83 -13.07 12.03
C THR A 75 -4.45 -12.62 12.50
N PRO A 76 -4.07 -12.92 13.76
CA PRO A 76 -2.75 -12.58 14.29
C PRO A 76 -1.58 -13.08 13.43
N GLU A 77 -1.73 -14.23 12.76
CA GLU A 77 -0.71 -14.80 11.87
C GLU A 77 -0.47 -13.91 10.65
N ARG A 78 -1.54 -13.37 10.04
CA ARG A 78 -1.43 -12.46 8.89
C ARG A 78 -0.75 -11.16 9.30
N VAL A 79 -1.09 -10.65 10.48
CA VAL A 79 -0.42 -9.47 11.06
C VAL A 79 1.06 -9.77 11.29
N TRP A 80 1.38 -10.86 11.98
CA TRP A 80 2.77 -11.24 12.29
C TRP A 80 3.63 -11.41 11.03
N GLN A 81 3.10 -12.07 9.99
CA GLN A 81 3.81 -12.22 8.71
C GLN A 81 4.17 -10.88 8.07
N GLU A 82 3.28 -9.88 8.18
CA GLU A 82 3.54 -8.55 7.64
C GLU A 82 4.57 -7.79 8.49
N TRP A 83 4.50 -7.92 9.82
CA TRP A 83 5.49 -7.37 10.73
C TRP A 83 6.88 -7.98 10.50
N HIS A 84 7.00 -9.30 10.32
CA HIS A 84 8.27 -9.97 10.06
C HIS A 84 8.95 -9.51 8.76
N LYS A 85 8.19 -9.09 7.75
CA LYS A 85 8.76 -8.51 6.51
C LYS A 85 9.31 -7.09 6.70
N SER A 86 9.15 -6.51 7.89
CA SER A 86 9.62 -5.17 8.25
C SER A 86 11.01 -5.18 8.89
N LEU A 87 11.43 -6.33 9.42
CA LEU A 87 12.77 -6.60 9.95
C LEU A 87 13.74 -6.90 8.81
#